data_AF-A0AA47BR59-F1
#
_entry.id   AF-A0AA47BR59-F1
#
_cell.length_a   1.000
_cell.length_b   1.000
_cell.length_c   1.000
_cell.angle_alpha   90.00
_cell.angle_beta   90.00
_cell.angle_gamma   90.00
#
_symmetry.space_group_name_H-M   'P 1'
#
loop_
_entity.id
_entity.type
_entity.pdbx_description
1 polymer ?
#
loop_
_entity_poly.entity_id
_entity_poly.type
_entity_poly.pdbx_seq_one_letter_code
_entity_poly.pdbx_strand_id
1 'polypeptide(L)'
;MQTTPDDLAEALYYVNEMSTQEGFDSLQDAIADTDLDVVIGENAAHADLAIQVWMQDRDLVERIHAEQFLFRPRSFEYFKTDNGSVPDFEEPPTETIRALEADLDEWFAKKRREKHSKVYVFPKDDYTWFLVRHGKPYARESVIEAGESASQYFRPEKFDVIVYNPALGEIRMNAETKGEKELYRTKFGQHFFGGSDFFNGKSKFTLDPLREVGEDSLLCDDIDGMDWVRLKEHQIFRGGSQKEVEI
;
A
#
# COMPACT_ATOMS: atom_id res chain seq x y z
N MET A 1 0.17 39.66 -1.43
CA MET A 1 -0.20 38.59 -2.38
C MET A 1 -1.26 37.76 -1.71
N GLN A 2 -2.41 37.56 -2.35
CA GLN A 2 -3.42 36.63 -1.83
C GLN A 2 -2.89 35.22 -2.10
N THR A 3 -2.53 34.50 -1.05
CA THR A 3 -2.18 33.08 -1.12
C THR A 3 -3.44 32.29 -1.47
N THR A 4 -3.31 31.33 -2.38
CA THR A 4 -4.38 30.36 -2.65
C THR A 4 -4.72 29.65 -1.33
N PRO A 5 -6.01 29.57 -0.94
CA PRO A 5 -6.41 28.80 0.25
C PRO A 5 -5.97 27.34 0.11
N ASP A 6 -5.47 26.75 1.20
CA ASP A 6 -4.91 25.40 1.20
C ASP A 6 -5.92 24.36 0.67
N ASP A 7 -7.18 24.43 1.12
CA ASP A 7 -8.26 23.56 0.65
C ASP A 7 -8.49 23.62 -0.87
N LEU A 8 -8.31 24.80 -1.48
CA LEU A 8 -8.45 24.97 -2.92
C LEU A 8 -7.23 24.42 -3.65
N ALA A 9 -6.03 24.60 -3.10
CA ALA A 9 -4.81 24.03 -3.68
C ALA A 9 -4.86 22.49 -3.66
N GLU A 10 -5.37 21.90 -2.57
CA GLU A 10 -5.58 20.46 -2.45
C GLU A 10 -6.62 19.94 -3.44
N ALA A 11 -7.77 20.61 -3.56
CA ALA A 11 -8.78 20.25 -4.55
C ALA A 11 -8.21 20.27 -5.98
N LEU A 12 -7.46 21.32 -6.33
CA LEU A 12 -6.81 21.43 -7.65
C LEU A 12 -5.78 20.33 -7.88
N TYR A 13 -5.05 19.92 -6.83
CA TYR A 13 -4.11 18.80 -6.90
C TYR A 13 -4.83 17.50 -7.28
N TYR A 14 -5.85 17.07 -6.51
CA TYR A 14 -6.57 15.82 -6.79
C TYR A 14 -7.31 15.85 -8.12
N VAL A 15 -7.96 16.97 -8.45
CA VAL A 15 -8.60 17.13 -9.77
C VAL A 15 -7.58 16.96 -10.88
N ASN A 16 -6.40 17.58 -10.77
CA ASN A 16 -5.35 17.46 -11.78
C ASN A 16 -4.84 16.02 -11.91
N GLU A 17 -4.55 15.34 -10.79
CA GLU A 17 -4.08 13.94 -10.80
C GLU A 17 -5.13 12.99 -11.41
N MET A 18 -6.42 13.30 -11.24
CA MET A 18 -7.54 12.52 -11.79
C MET A 18 -7.94 12.94 -13.21
N SER A 19 -7.36 14.03 -13.76
CA SER A 19 -7.65 14.54 -15.10
C SER A 19 -6.93 13.75 -16.21
N THR A 20 -6.96 12.44 -16.13
CA THR A 20 -6.40 11.49 -17.10
C THR A 20 -7.50 10.60 -17.67
N GLN A 21 -7.20 9.87 -18.74
CA GLN A 21 -8.16 8.91 -19.30
C GLN A 21 -8.46 7.80 -18.28
N GLU A 22 -7.42 7.21 -17.66
CA GLU A 22 -7.65 6.18 -16.65
C GLU A 22 -8.41 6.71 -15.43
N GLY A 23 -8.11 7.94 -15.00
CA GLY A 23 -8.79 8.59 -13.88
C GLY A 23 -10.26 8.84 -14.15
N PHE A 24 -10.59 9.26 -15.37
CA PHE A 24 -11.98 9.45 -15.81
C PHE A 24 -12.76 8.15 -15.85
N ASP A 25 -12.21 7.10 -16.48
CA ASP A 25 -12.85 5.78 -16.55
C ASP A 25 -13.10 5.23 -15.14
N SER A 26 -12.10 5.35 -14.26
CA SER A 26 -12.21 4.90 -12.86
C SER A 26 -13.27 5.69 -12.07
N LEU A 27 -13.40 6.99 -12.32
CA LEU A 27 -14.44 7.83 -11.71
C LEU A 27 -15.82 7.46 -12.24
N GLN A 28 -15.98 7.23 -13.55
CA GLN A 28 -17.25 6.81 -14.14
C GLN A 28 -17.72 5.47 -13.57
N ASP A 29 -16.84 4.47 -13.54
CA ASP A 29 -17.15 3.16 -12.99
C ASP A 29 -17.55 3.26 -11.51
N ALA A 30 -16.85 4.09 -10.74
CA ALA A 30 -17.09 4.24 -9.32
C ALA A 30 -18.39 4.98 -8.97
N ILE A 31 -18.89 5.87 -9.83
CA ILE A 31 -20.16 6.59 -9.61
C ILE A 31 -21.38 5.91 -10.22
N ALA A 32 -21.19 4.91 -11.10
CA ALA A 32 -22.28 4.27 -11.85
C ALA A 32 -23.40 3.69 -10.97
N ASP A 33 -23.03 3.16 -9.80
CA ASP A 33 -23.95 2.56 -8.82
C ASP A 33 -24.23 3.48 -7.61
N THR A 34 -23.98 4.78 -7.75
CA THR A 34 -24.16 5.77 -6.68
C THR A 34 -25.29 6.74 -7.01
N ASP A 35 -25.88 7.37 -5.99
CA ASP A 35 -26.88 8.44 -6.15
C ASP A 35 -26.24 9.81 -6.45
N LEU A 36 -24.97 9.86 -6.89
CA LEU A 36 -24.28 11.11 -7.19
C LEU A 36 -24.86 11.76 -8.45
N ASP A 37 -25.33 13.01 -8.32
CA ASP A 37 -25.96 13.75 -9.41
C ASP A 37 -24.88 14.45 -10.25
N VAL A 38 -24.17 13.67 -11.07
CA VAL A 38 -23.08 14.15 -11.93
C VAL A 38 -23.59 14.31 -13.36
N VAL A 39 -23.46 15.52 -13.91
CA VAL A 39 -23.89 15.81 -15.29
C VAL A 39 -22.68 15.70 -16.21
N ILE A 40 -22.56 14.55 -16.87
CA ILE A 40 -21.53 14.30 -17.89
C ILE A 40 -22.14 14.57 -19.27
N GLY A 41 -21.85 15.75 -19.83
CA GLY A 41 -22.14 16.02 -21.23
C GLY A 41 -21.21 15.23 -22.16
N GLU A 42 -21.62 14.97 -23.41
CA GLU A 42 -20.80 14.23 -24.40
C GLU A 42 -19.40 14.82 -24.66
N ASN A 43 -19.21 16.10 -24.35
CA ASN A 43 -17.95 16.83 -24.53
C ASN A 43 -17.30 17.25 -23.21
N ALA A 44 -17.68 16.65 -22.07
CA ALA A 44 -17.06 16.93 -20.79
C ALA A 44 -15.58 16.51 -20.81
N ALA A 45 -14.68 17.40 -20.39
CA ALA A 45 -13.28 17.07 -20.22
C ALA A 45 -13.08 16.20 -18.97
N HIS A 46 -11.97 15.46 -18.88
CA HIS A 46 -11.69 14.60 -17.73
C HIS A 46 -11.72 15.38 -16.40
N ALA A 47 -11.22 16.62 -16.42
CA ALA A 47 -11.23 17.53 -15.28
C ALA A 47 -12.65 17.93 -14.83
N ASP A 48 -13.61 18.04 -15.75
CA ASP A 48 -14.99 18.44 -15.43
C ASP A 48 -15.66 17.36 -14.57
N LEU A 49 -15.45 16.09 -14.90
CA LEU A 49 -15.93 14.97 -14.10
C LEU A 49 -15.26 14.96 -12.72
N ALA A 50 -13.92 15.06 -12.67
CA ALA A 50 -13.18 15.05 -11.42
C ALA A 50 -13.62 16.17 -10.46
N ILE A 51 -13.88 17.38 -10.97
CA ILE A 51 -14.41 18.51 -10.18
C ILE A 51 -15.81 18.20 -9.65
N GLN A 52 -16.71 17.70 -10.50
CA GLN A 52 -18.08 17.41 -10.08
C GLN A 52 -18.15 16.34 -9.00
N VAL A 53 -17.38 15.25 -9.16
CA VAL A 53 -17.30 14.20 -8.14
C VAL A 53 -16.66 14.73 -6.87
N TRP A 54 -15.55 15.49 -6.96
CA TRP A 54 -14.91 16.09 -5.77
C TRP A 54 -15.86 17.00 -4.97
N MET A 55 -16.72 17.75 -5.68
CA MET A 55 -17.69 18.64 -5.02
C MET A 55 -18.78 17.89 -4.24
N GLN A 56 -19.07 16.65 -4.60
CA GLN A 56 -20.11 15.84 -3.95
C GLN A 56 -19.54 14.82 -2.98
N ASP A 57 -18.42 14.18 -3.34
CA ASP A 57 -17.77 13.13 -2.57
C ASP A 57 -16.24 13.21 -2.75
N ARG A 58 -15.58 13.95 -1.85
CA ARG A 58 -14.12 14.07 -1.81
C ARG A 58 -13.44 12.75 -1.48
N ASP A 59 -14.02 11.98 -0.55
CA ASP A 59 -13.46 10.72 -0.08
C ASP A 59 -13.39 9.70 -1.22
N LEU A 60 -14.38 9.70 -2.12
CA LEU A 60 -14.37 8.86 -3.32
C LEU A 60 -13.21 9.19 -4.26
N VAL A 61 -12.98 10.48 -4.54
CA VAL A 61 -11.86 10.90 -5.41
C VAL A 61 -10.52 10.56 -4.78
N GLU A 62 -10.35 10.80 -3.48
CA GLU A 62 -9.13 10.43 -2.75
C GLU A 62 -8.89 8.92 -2.80
N ARG A 63 -9.92 8.10 -2.62
CA ARG A 63 -9.84 6.63 -2.69
C ARG A 63 -9.42 6.16 -4.08
N ILE A 64 -9.99 6.70 -5.14
CA ILE A 64 -9.66 6.30 -6.52
C ILE A 64 -8.24 6.74 -6.88
N HIS A 65 -7.84 7.96 -6.51
CA HIS A 65 -6.46 8.42 -6.65
C HIS A 65 -5.49 7.49 -5.89
N ALA A 66 -5.84 7.09 -4.66
CA ALA A 66 -5.06 6.17 -3.86
C ALA A 66 -4.92 4.77 -4.53
N GLU A 67 -5.96 4.27 -5.22
CA GLU A 67 -5.93 2.96 -5.91
C GLU A 67 -4.80 2.88 -6.96
N GLN A 68 -4.42 4.00 -7.58
CA GLN A 68 -3.31 4.07 -8.55
C GLN A 68 -1.95 3.68 -7.94
N PHE A 69 -1.82 3.70 -6.62
CA PHE A 69 -0.58 3.35 -5.92
C PHE A 69 -0.45 1.85 -5.62
N LEU A 70 -1.48 1.03 -5.84
CA LEU A 70 -1.46 -0.41 -5.58
C LEU A 70 -0.40 -1.14 -6.41
N PHE A 71 -0.31 -0.85 -7.72
CA PHE A 71 0.40 -1.69 -8.69
C PHE A 71 1.81 -1.24 -9.07
N ARG A 72 2.38 -0.25 -8.38
CA ARG A 72 3.79 0.12 -8.60
C ARG A 72 4.72 -1.08 -8.26
N PRO A 73 5.82 -1.33 -8.99
CA PRO A 73 6.75 -2.42 -8.69
C PRO A 73 7.25 -2.32 -7.23
N ARG A 74 6.96 -3.32 -6.42
CA ARG A 74 7.21 -3.31 -4.97
C ARG A 74 7.74 -4.65 -4.48
N SER A 75 8.77 -4.62 -3.63
CA SER A 75 9.21 -5.79 -2.87
C SER A 75 8.28 -6.05 -1.69
N PHE A 76 7.80 -7.28 -1.54
CA PHE A 76 6.92 -7.67 -0.43
C PHE A 76 7.65 -8.57 0.58
N GLU A 77 7.30 -8.40 1.86
CA GLU A 77 7.64 -9.36 2.93
C GLU A 77 6.38 -10.14 3.32
N TYR A 78 6.51 -11.46 3.48
CA TYR A 78 5.41 -12.40 3.62
C TYR A 78 5.35 -12.99 5.02
N PHE A 79 4.14 -13.03 5.58
CA PHE A 79 3.82 -13.66 6.86
C PHE A 79 2.55 -14.48 6.72
N LYS A 80 2.54 -15.68 7.27
CA LYS A 80 1.38 -16.57 7.25
C LYS A 80 0.92 -16.91 8.66
N THR A 81 -0.29 -17.42 8.78
CA THR A 81 -0.72 -18.05 10.02
C THR A 81 -0.18 -19.48 10.12
N ASP A 82 0.41 -19.82 11.26
CA ASP A 82 0.74 -21.21 11.62
C ASP A 82 -0.27 -21.79 12.62
N ASN A 83 -1.38 -21.10 12.88
CA ASN A 83 -2.38 -21.46 13.90
C ASN A 83 -3.37 -22.55 13.45
N GLY A 84 -3.10 -23.22 12.32
CA GLY A 84 -3.96 -24.28 11.77
C GLY A 84 -4.91 -23.75 10.69
N SER A 85 -6.22 -23.89 10.89
CA SER A 85 -7.22 -23.49 9.89
C SER A 85 -7.29 -21.98 9.72
N VAL A 86 -7.32 -21.53 8.46
CA VAL A 86 -7.54 -20.13 8.13
C VAL A 86 -9.03 -19.80 8.31
N PRO A 87 -9.39 -18.79 9.13
CA PRO A 87 -10.78 -18.35 9.25
C PRO A 87 -11.29 -17.75 7.94
N ASP A 88 -12.59 -17.86 7.70
CA ASP A 88 -13.23 -17.09 6.62
C ASP A 88 -13.01 -15.60 6.85
N PHE A 89 -12.69 -14.89 5.77
CA PHE A 89 -12.41 -13.46 5.81
C PHE A 89 -13.56 -12.70 5.16
N GLU A 90 -14.15 -11.82 5.95
CA GLU A 90 -15.13 -10.84 5.48
C GLU A 90 -14.48 -9.47 5.44
N GLU A 91 -14.97 -8.60 4.55
CA GLU A 91 -14.50 -7.22 4.49
C GLU A 91 -14.72 -6.54 5.86
N PRO A 92 -13.68 -5.95 6.46
CA PRO A 92 -13.80 -5.37 7.79
C PRO A 92 -14.74 -4.17 7.78
N PRO A 93 -15.64 -4.04 8.76
CA PRO A 93 -16.56 -2.93 8.80
C PRO A 93 -15.82 -1.63 9.12
N THR A 94 -16.44 -0.50 8.77
CA THR A 94 -15.83 0.83 8.89
C THR A 94 -15.34 1.15 10.31
N GLU A 95 -16.04 0.70 11.35
CA GLU A 95 -15.58 0.87 12.74
C GLU A 95 -14.25 0.14 13.04
N THR A 96 -14.05 -1.04 12.47
CA THR A 96 -12.81 -1.82 12.63
C THR A 96 -11.67 -1.12 11.91
N ILE A 97 -11.92 -0.59 10.70
CA ILE A 97 -10.92 0.20 9.97
C ILE A 97 -10.52 1.46 10.74
N ARG A 98 -11.49 2.20 11.31
CA ARG A 98 -11.20 3.38 12.13
C ARG A 98 -10.42 3.04 13.40
N ALA A 99 -10.73 1.91 14.04
CA ALA A 99 -10.00 1.45 15.21
C ALA A 99 -8.55 1.06 14.85
N LEU A 100 -8.34 0.43 13.70
CA LEU A 100 -7.02 0.16 13.15
C LEU A 100 -6.26 1.46 12.86
N GLU A 101 -6.86 2.43 12.17
CA GLU A 101 -6.27 3.74 11.88
C GLU A 101 -5.79 4.45 13.17
N ALA A 102 -6.62 4.46 14.21
CA ALA A 102 -6.28 5.05 15.50
C ALA A 102 -5.07 4.37 16.16
N ASP A 103 -5.01 3.04 16.12
CA ASP A 103 -3.87 2.27 16.64
C ASP A 103 -2.57 2.53 15.85
N LEU A 104 -2.67 2.68 14.52
CA LEU A 104 -1.55 3.04 13.66
C LEU A 104 -1.04 4.45 14.01
N ASP A 105 -1.95 5.40 14.20
CA ASP A 105 -1.64 6.78 14.58
C ASP A 105 -0.89 6.89 15.89
N GLU A 106 -1.25 6.10 16.91
CA GLU A 106 -0.51 6.08 18.16
C GLU A 106 0.95 5.67 17.96
N TRP A 107 1.20 4.70 17.07
CA TRP A 107 2.55 4.25 16.76
C TRP A 107 3.31 5.30 15.93
N PHE A 108 2.69 5.84 14.88
CA PHE A 108 3.31 6.85 14.02
C PHE A 108 3.62 8.14 14.76
N ALA A 109 2.77 8.57 15.69
CA ALA A 109 3.04 9.69 16.58
C ALA A 109 4.33 9.48 17.40
N LYS A 110 4.50 8.29 17.99
CA LYS A 110 5.71 7.91 18.74
C LYS A 110 6.97 7.92 17.85
N LYS A 111 6.80 7.76 16.53
CA LYS A 111 7.87 7.84 15.53
C LYS A 111 8.02 9.21 14.86
N ARG A 112 7.32 10.24 15.36
CA ARG A 112 7.32 11.62 14.83
C ARG A 112 6.81 11.74 13.38
N ARG A 113 5.84 10.91 13.03
CA ARG A 113 5.22 10.79 11.70
C ARG A 113 3.79 11.33 11.64
N GLU A 114 3.36 12.04 12.69
CA GLU A 114 1.99 12.54 12.90
C GLU A 114 0.92 11.46 13.10
N LYS A 115 -0.30 11.92 13.40
CA LYS A 115 -1.52 11.13 13.60
C LYS A 115 -2.47 11.43 12.45
N HIS A 116 -2.23 10.78 11.32
CA HIS A 116 -3.03 10.94 10.12
C HIS A 116 -2.92 9.71 9.22
N SER A 117 -3.21 8.55 9.80
CA SER A 117 -3.26 7.28 9.08
C SER A 117 -4.63 7.11 8.44
N LYS A 118 -4.65 6.74 7.17
CA LYS A 118 -5.87 6.34 6.46
C LYS A 118 -5.66 4.97 5.84
N VAL A 119 -6.60 4.05 6.05
CA VAL A 119 -6.58 2.70 5.48
C VAL A 119 -7.68 2.59 4.44
N TYR A 120 -7.28 2.42 3.20
CA TYR A 120 -8.19 2.10 2.09
C TYR A 120 -8.26 0.58 1.91
N VAL A 121 -9.47 0.05 1.73
CA VAL A 121 -9.73 -1.38 1.50
C VAL A 121 -10.18 -1.56 0.06
N PHE A 122 -9.54 -2.49 -0.65
CA PHE A 122 -9.86 -2.83 -2.04
C PHE A 122 -10.00 -4.35 -2.14
N PRO A 123 -11.23 -4.89 -2.01
CA PRO A 123 -11.52 -6.28 -2.28
C PRO A 123 -11.27 -6.62 -3.76
N LYS A 124 -10.64 -7.76 -4.02
CA LYS A 124 -10.48 -8.40 -5.33
C LYS A 124 -10.80 -9.89 -5.16
N ASP A 125 -11.00 -10.61 -6.26
CA ASP A 125 -11.54 -11.99 -6.24
C ASP A 125 -10.79 -12.93 -5.27
N ASP A 126 -9.46 -12.98 -5.34
CA ASP A 126 -8.63 -13.88 -4.53
C ASP A 126 -7.86 -13.17 -3.40
N TYR A 127 -7.94 -11.83 -3.32
CA TYR A 127 -7.10 -11.04 -2.43
C TYR A 127 -7.82 -9.79 -1.95
N THR A 128 -7.55 -9.40 -0.70
CA THR A 128 -7.94 -8.08 -0.20
C THR A 128 -6.71 -7.20 -0.10
N TRP A 129 -6.71 -6.09 -0.85
CA TRP A 129 -5.63 -5.12 -0.80
C TRP A 129 -5.98 -4.01 0.19
N PHE A 130 -4.97 -3.57 0.92
CA PHE A 130 -5.04 -2.47 1.85
C PHE A 130 -3.94 -1.48 1.51
N LEU A 131 -4.31 -0.21 1.45
CA LEU A 131 -3.37 0.88 1.26
C LEU A 131 -3.38 1.76 2.52
N VAL A 132 -2.22 1.91 3.15
CA VAL A 132 -2.05 2.72 4.36
C VAL A 132 -1.37 4.02 3.98
N ARG A 133 -2.14 5.10 3.94
CA ARG A 133 -1.65 6.48 3.81
C ARG A 133 -1.16 6.96 5.17
N HIS A 134 0.06 7.47 5.26
CA HIS A 134 0.58 8.06 6.49
C HIS A 134 1.78 8.99 6.22
N GLY A 135 2.17 9.78 7.22
CA GLY A 135 3.33 10.66 7.14
C GLY A 135 4.68 9.93 7.22
N LYS A 136 5.68 10.44 6.50
CA LYS A 136 7.10 10.12 6.71
C LYS A 136 7.67 10.93 7.89
N PRO A 137 8.88 10.59 8.37
CA PRO A 137 9.62 11.48 9.25
C PRO A 137 9.80 12.87 8.60
N TYR A 138 9.88 13.91 9.43
CA TYR A 138 10.08 15.28 8.96
C TYR A 138 11.40 15.36 8.16
N ALA A 139 11.29 15.81 6.91
CA ALA A 139 12.40 15.85 5.96
C ALA A 139 12.95 17.27 5.85
N ARG A 140 14.26 17.34 5.59
CA ARG A 140 14.94 18.56 5.14
C ARG A 140 15.63 18.24 3.84
N GLU A 141 15.18 18.88 2.77
CA GLU A 141 15.79 18.74 1.45
C GLU A 141 16.46 20.05 1.03
N SER A 142 17.58 19.91 0.32
CA SER A 142 18.27 21.05 -0.29
C SER A 142 17.59 21.37 -1.62
N VAL A 143 17.13 22.60 -1.77
CA VAL A 143 16.44 23.08 -2.98
C VAL A 143 17.23 24.25 -3.57
N ILE A 144 17.05 24.50 -4.86
CA ILE A 144 17.58 25.71 -5.51
C ILE A 144 16.42 26.69 -5.68
N GLU A 145 16.51 27.84 -5.02
CA GLU A 145 15.53 28.91 -5.12
C GLU A 145 16.21 30.18 -5.60
N ALA A 146 15.69 30.79 -6.67
CA ALA A 146 16.28 31.99 -7.27
C ALA A 146 17.79 31.90 -7.59
N GLY A 147 18.29 30.68 -7.88
CA GLY A 147 19.70 30.43 -8.18
C GLY A 147 20.60 30.25 -6.95
N GLU A 148 20.03 30.25 -5.74
CA GLU A 148 20.75 30.02 -4.48
C GLU A 148 20.30 28.72 -3.81
N SER A 149 21.21 28.08 -3.08
CA SER A 149 20.88 26.89 -2.27
C SER A 149 20.08 27.30 -1.05
N ALA A 150 18.86 26.79 -0.94
CA ALA A 150 17.98 26.93 0.21
C ALA A 150 17.68 25.56 0.84
N SER A 151 16.92 25.57 1.94
CA SER A 151 16.46 24.35 2.61
C SER A 151 14.96 24.40 2.76
N GLN A 152 14.29 23.37 2.22
CA GLN A 152 12.85 23.18 2.42
C GLN A 152 12.63 22.12 3.50
N TYR A 153 11.69 22.41 4.38
CA TYR A 153 11.31 21.56 5.49
C TYR A 153 9.85 21.17 5.34
N PHE A 154 9.58 19.87 5.27
CA PHE A 154 8.23 19.37 5.06
C PHE A 154 8.10 17.94 5.59
N ARG A 155 6.86 17.47 5.73
CA ARG A 155 6.57 16.07 6.03
C ARG A 155 5.95 15.44 4.78
N PRO A 156 6.70 14.59 4.05
CA PRO A 156 6.11 13.90 2.92
C PRO A 156 5.04 12.90 3.38
N GLU A 157 3.97 12.76 2.61
CA GLU A 157 3.05 11.65 2.72
C GLU A 157 3.61 10.42 1.97
N LYS A 158 3.17 9.21 2.36
CA LYS A 158 3.45 7.96 1.64
C LYS A 158 2.32 6.96 1.78
N PHE A 159 2.35 5.97 0.88
CA PHE A 159 1.47 4.80 0.92
C PHE A 159 2.29 3.50 1.07
N ASP A 160 1.97 2.76 2.12
CA ASP A 160 2.37 1.35 2.27
C ASP A 160 1.26 0.43 1.74
N VAL A 161 1.64 -0.73 1.20
CA VAL A 161 0.69 -1.70 0.63
C VAL A 161 0.71 -2.97 1.47
N ILE A 162 -0.47 -3.45 1.87
CA ILE A 162 -0.66 -4.75 2.50
C ILE A 162 -1.66 -5.53 1.66
N VAL A 163 -1.41 -6.82 1.44
CA VAL A 163 -2.33 -7.69 0.70
C VAL A 163 -2.56 -8.93 1.53
N TYR A 164 -3.82 -9.27 1.75
CA TYR A 164 -4.25 -10.48 2.42
C TYR A 164 -4.72 -11.53 1.40
N ASN A 165 -4.29 -12.77 1.60
CA ASN A 165 -4.71 -13.95 0.86
C ASN A 165 -5.52 -14.86 1.80
N PRO A 166 -6.85 -14.93 1.65
CA PRO A 166 -7.73 -15.77 2.46
C PRO A 166 -7.48 -17.26 2.28
N ALA A 167 -7.07 -17.72 1.09
CA ALA A 167 -6.83 -19.15 0.84
C ALA A 167 -5.63 -19.69 1.64
N LEU A 168 -4.65 -18.83 1.96
CA LEU A 168 -3.43 -19.22 2.67
C LEU A 168 -3.32 -18.64 4.08
N GLY A 169 -4.24 -17.76 4.49
CA GLY A 169 -4.13 -17.03 5.75
C GLY A 169 -2.84 -16.20 5.82
N GLU A 170 -2.48 -15.59 4.69
CA GLU A 170 -1.20 -14.92 4.48
C GLU A 170 -1.41 -13.42 4.30
N ILE A 171 -0.54 -12.62 4.92
CA ILE A 171 -0.34 -11.23 4.53
C ILE A 171 1.02 -11.05 3.89
N ARG A 172 1.05 -10.23 2.85
CA ARG A 172 2.28 -9.67 2.30
C ARG A 172 2.23 -8.16 2.40
N MET A 173 3.35 -7.54 2.72
CA MET A 173 3.42 -6.09 2.89
C MET A 173 4.66 -5.45 2.26
N ASN A 174 4.45 -4.30 1.63
CA ASN A 174 5.48 -3.38 1.20
C ASN A 174 5.46 -2.17 2.14
N ALA A 175 6.44 -2.14 3.04
CA ALA A 175 6.68 -1.04 3.95
C ALA A 175 8.19 -0.84 4.13
N GLU A 176 8.60 0.38 4.46
CA GLU A 176 10.01 0.80 4.42
C GLU A 176 10.83 0.21 5.57
N THR A 177 10.28 0.17 6.77
CA THR A 177 11.00 -0.20 7.99
C THR A 177 10.50 -1.51 8.58
N LYS A 178 11.39 -2.24 9.26
CA LYS A 178 11.00 -3.43 10.05
C LYS A 178 9.95 -3.11 11.10
N GLY A 179 9.97 -1.89 11.65
CA GLY A 179 9.00 -1.44 12.65
C GLY A 179 7.59 -1.27 12.09
N GLU A 180 7.44 -0.69 10.90
CA GLU A 180 6.15 -0.61 10.20
C GLU A 180 5.62 -2.01 9.88
N LYS A 181 6.49 -2.90 9.38
CA LYS A 181 6.09 -4.27 9.06
C LYS A 181 5.58 -5.03 10.29
N GLU A 182 6.29 -4.91 11.41
CA GLU A 182 5.87 -5.47 12.69
C GLU A 182 4.54 -4.88 13.16
N LEU A 183 4.37 -3.56 13.03
CA LEU A 183 3.12 -2.87 13.36
C LEU A 183 1.96 -3.42 12.54
N TYR A 184 2.08 -3.47 11.21
CA TYR A 184 1.03 -3.98 10.34
C TYR A 184 0.73 -5.45 10.63
N ARG A 185 1.76 -6.28 10.75
CA ARG A 185 1.59 -7.71 11.08
C ARG A 185 0.76 -7.91 12.35
N THR A 186 1.08 -7.18 13.40
CA THR A 186 0.40 -7.33 14.70
C THR A 186 -0.97 -6.67 14.73
N LYS A 187 -1.13 -5.48 14.17
CA LYS A 187 -2.40 -4.75 14.20
C LYS A 187 -3.45 -5.33 13.24
N PHE A 188 -3.05 -5.76 12.05
CA PHE A 188 -3.98 -6.46 11.15
C PHE A 188 -4.41 -7.80 11.76
N GLY A 189 -3.49 -8.56 12.34
CA GLY A 189 -3.82 -9.78 13.08
C GLY A 189 -4.84 -9.53 14.21
N GLN A 190 -4.58 -8.50 15.02
CA GLN A 190 -5.45 -8.13 16.14
C GLN A 190 -6.85 -7.70 15.68
N HIS A 191 -6.94 -6.79 14.72
CA HIS A 191 -8.21 -6.18 14.31
C HIS A 191 -9.06 -7.10 13.43
N PHE A 192 -8.46 -7.94 12.59
CA PHE A 192 -9.20 -8.78 11.65
C PHE A 192 -9.38 -10.23 12.12
N PHE A 193 -8.51 -10.71 13.01
CA PHE A 193 -8.52 -12.11 13.45
C PHE A 193 -8.50 -12.26 14.98
N GLY A 194 -8.58 -11.16 15.73
CA GLY A 194 -8.64 -11.16 17.19
C GLY A 194 -7.32 -11.47 17.90
N GLY A 195 -6.20 -11.63 17.18
CA GLY A 195 -4.91 -12.03 17.75
C GLY A 195 -3.72 -11.35 17.08
N SER A 196 -2.88 -10.65 17.84
CA SER A 196 -1.69 -9.96 17.30
C SER A 196 -0.61 -10.90 16.80
N ASP A 197 -0.69 -12.18 17.17
CA ASP A 197 0.16 -13.28 16.74
C ASP A 197 -0.47 -14.13 15.64
N PHE A 198 -1.61 -13.72 15.06
CA PHE A 198 -2.27 -14.46 13.99
C PHE A 198 -1.32 -14.75 12.81
N PHE A 199 -0.51 -13.75 12.43
CA PHE A 199 0.51 -13.86 11.39
C PHE A 199 1.90 -14.15 11.98
N ASN A 200 2.02 -15.23 12.75
CA ASN A 200 3.26 -15.63 13.44
C ASN A 200 4.30 -16.33 12.54
N GLY A 201 3.86 -16.97 11.45
CA GLY A 201 4.71 -17.69 10.53
C GLY A 201 5.53 -16.76 9.66
N LYS A 202 6.85 -16.94 9.65
CA LYS A 202 7.77 -16.19 8.78
C LYS A 202 8.18 -17.02 7.57
N SER A 203 8.40 -16.33 6.46
CA SER A 203 9.12 -16.83 5.27
C SER A 203 8.47 -18.03 4.59
N LYS A 204 7.60 -17.77 3.61
CA LYS A 204 7.12 -18.80 2.67
C LYS A 204 8.24 -19.35 1.79
N PHE A 205 9.23 -18.50 1.48
CA PHE A 205 10.32 -18.83 0.58
C PHE A 205 11.57 -19.10 1.41
N THR A 206 12.02 -20.36 1.41
CA THR A 206 13.32 -20.76 1.95
C THR A 206 14.21 -21.23 0.81
N LEU A 207 15.53 -21.26 1.05
CA LEU A 207 16.48 -21.87 0.11
C LEU A 207 16.63 -23.38 0.38
N ASP A 208 15.75 -23.98 1.19
CA ASP A 208 15.84 -25.40 1.51
C ASP A 208 15.65 -26.30 0.28
N PRO A 209 14.75 -26.01 -0.68
CA PRO A 209 14.67 -26.79 -1.92
C PRO A 209 15.99 -26.84 -2.71
N LEU A 210 16.73 -25.72 -2.77
CA LEU A 210 18.06 -25.69 -3.39
C LEU A 210 19.07 -26.59 -2.66
N ARG A 211 18.89 -26.79 -1.34
CA ARG A 211 19.76 -27.64 -0.51
C ARG A 211 19.37 -29.12 -0.57
N GLU A 212 18.08 -29.40 -0.61
CA GLU A 212 17.52 -30.75 -0.50
C GLU A 212 17.48 -31.47 -1.84
N VAL A 213 17.05 -30.80 -2.91
CA VAL A 213 16.86 -31.39 -4.24
C VAL A 213 17.69 -30.71 -5.33
N GLY A 214 18.51 -29.70 -4.99
CA GLY A 214 19.49 -29.13 -5.89
C GLY A 214 18.89 -28.50 -7.15
N GLU A 215 19.42 -28.85 -8.32
CA GLU A 215 18.98 -28.31 -9.61
C GLU A 215 17.53 -28.66 -9.95
N ASP A 216 17.01 -29.77 -9.43
CA ASP A 216 15.63 -30.20 -9.64
C ASP A 216 14.62 -29.21 -9.01
N SER A 217 15.04 -28.38 -8.05
CA SER A 217 14.21 -27.29 -7.51
C SER A 217 13.91 -26.17 -8.50
N LEU A 218 14.56 -26.17 -9.67
CA LEU A 218 14.37 -25.19 -10.74
C LEU A 218 13.49 -25.73 -11.88
N LEU A 219 13.00 -26.98 -11.80
CA LEU A 219 12.05 -27.51 -12.78
C LEU A 219 10.73 -26.74 -12.67
N CYS A 220 10.15 -26.35 -13.81
CA CYS A 220 8.91 -25.57 -13.87
C CYS A 220 7.90 -26.15 -14.87
N ASP A 221 8.06 -27.42 -15.27
CA ASP A 221 7.20 -28.08 -16.25
C ASP A 221 5.72 -28.18 -15.80
N ASP A 222 5.47 -28.00 -14.50
CA ASP A 222 4.16 -28.01 -13.86
C ASP A 222 3.52 -26.62 -13.69
N ILE A 223 4.22 -25.55 -14.08
CA ILE A 223 3.74 -24.16 -13.97
C ILE A 223 3.37 -23.64 -15.35
N ASP A 224 2.07 -23.46 -15.58
CA ASP A 224 1.56 -22.90 -16.84
C ASP A 224 2.11 -21.48 -17.08
N GLY A 225 2.59 -21.23 -18.30
CA GLY A 225 3.19 -19.97 -18.71
C GLY A 225 4.67 -19.75 -18.33
N MET A 226 5.36 -20.74 -17.73
CA MET A 226 6.81 -20.68 -17.49
C MET A 226 7.60 -21.63 -18.39
N ASP A 227 8.49 -21.08 -19.23
CA ASP A 227 9.32 -21.88 -20.15
C ASP A 227 10.60 -22.44 -19.52
N TRP A 228 11.24 -21.69 -18.60
CA TRP A 228 12.44 -22.13 -17.87
C TRP A 228 12.69 -21.26 -16.64
N VAL A 229 13.34 -21.84 -15.63
CA VAL A 229 13.87 -21.13 -14.46
C VAL A 229 15.38 -21.35 -14.37
N ARG A 230 16.13 -20.29 -14.06
CA ARG A 230 17.59 -20.38 -13.89
C ARG A 230 18.05 -19.60 -12.67
N LEU A 231 18.69 -20.27 -11.73
CA LEU A 231 19.40 -19.63 -10.63
C LEU A 231 20.58 -18.81 -11.20
N LYS A 232 20.60 -17.51 -10.89
CA LYS A 232 21.65 -16.58 -11.34
C LYS A 232 22.74 -16.37 -10.30
N GLU A 233 22.35 -16.21 -9.05
CA GLU A 233 23.24 -15.89 -7.94
C GLU A 233 22.60 -16.36 -6.62
N HIS A 234 23.42 -16.75 -5.65
CA HIS A 234 23.01 -16.89 -4.26
C HIS A 234 24.06 -16.23 -3.37
N GLN A 235 23.66 -15.72 -2.22
CA GLN A 235 24.56 -15.03 -1.30
C GLN A 235 24.54 -15.70 0.06
N ILE A 236 25.71 -15.95 0.62
CA ILE A 236 25.85 -16.52 1.96
C ILE A 236 26.25 -15.41 2.93
N PHE A 237 25.33 -15.10 3.85
CA PHE A 237 25.63 -14.20 4.95
C PHE A 237 26.29 -14.96 6.09
N ARG A 238 27.60 -14.74 6.32
CA ARG A 238 28.35 -15.42 7.39
C ARG A 238 28.33 -14.70 8.74
N GLY A 239 27.80 -13.47 8.78
CA GLY A 239 27.81 -12.63 9.99
C GLY A 239 29.19 -12.04 10.29
N GLY A 240 29.23 -10.95 11.07
CA GLY A 240 30.45 -10.22 11.42
C GLY A 240 30.21 -8.71 11.59
N SER A 241 31.16 -7.99 12.19
CA SER A 241 31.06 -6.54 12.42
C SER A 241 30.98 -5.72 11.12
N GLN A 242 31.39 -6.31 10.00
CA GLN A 242 31.42 -5.69 8.68
C GLN A 242 30.35 -6.22 7.71
N LYS A 243 29.42 -7.08 8.15
CA LYS A 243 28.37 -7.69 7.31
C LYS A 243 28.93 -8.34 6.02
N GLU A 244 29.94 -9.20 6.17
CA GLU A 244 30.57 -9.88 5.04
C GLU A 244 29.58 -10.80 4.31
N VAL A 245 29.60 -10.74 2.97
CA VAL A 245 28.76 -11.52 2.06
C VAL A 245 29.68 -12.25 1.08
N GLU A 246 29.51 -13.57 0.99
CA GLU A 246 30.14 -14.42 -0.04
C GLU A 246 29.13 -14.66 -1.17
N ILE A 247 29.58 -14.53 -2.42
CA ILE A 247 28.80 -14.71 -3.66
C ILE A 247 29.30 -15.99 -4.35
#